data_AF-A0A6S5C8Z5-F1
#
_entry.id   AF-A0A6S5C8Z5-F1
#
_cell.length_a   1.000
_cell.length_b   1.000
_cell.length_c   1.000
_cell.angle_alpha   90.00
_cell.angle_beta   90.00
_cell.angle_gamma   90.00
#
_symmetry.space_group_name_H-M   'P 1'
#
loop_
_entity.id
_entity.type
_entity.pdbx_description
1 polymer ?
#
loop_
_entity_poly.entity_id
_entity_poly.type
_entity_poly.pdbx_seq_one_letter_code
_entity_poly.pdbx_strand_id
1 'polypeptide(L)'
;MNQLISYIRAIHRQASPVTLTRQESEHYSEHDESGTVIRHQITTSWFANGVVIRQQTEQDEAPSQQLCAECWISYRVIASPIPITPASKLFHNHCQERFWLKVQGITPQG
;
A
#
# COMPACT_ATOMS: atom_id res chain seq x y z
N MET A 1 14.71 -9.43 -12.60
CA MET A 1 14.51 -7.98 -12.36
C MET A 1 13.78 -7.84 -11.03
N ASN A 2 14.26 -7.03 -10.08
CA ASN A 2 13.57 -6.87 -8.79
C ASN A 2 12.34 -6.00 -8.99
N GLN A 3 11.16 -6.60 -8.82
CA GLN A 3 9.88 -5.94 -9.09
C GLN A 3 9.21 -5.60 -7.78
N LEU A 4 8.63 -4.39 -7.69
CA LEU A 4 7.85 -3.96 -6.53
C LEU A 4 6.71 -4.94 -6.20
N ILE A 5 6.13 -5.59 -7.23
CA ILE A 5 5.07 -6.58 -7.04
C ILE A 5 5.47 -7.75 -6.14
N SER A 6 6.73 -8.18 -6.16
CA SER A 6 7.19 -9.28 -5.29
C SER A 6 7.05 -8.90 -3.81
N TYR A 7 7.34 -7.65 -3.46
CA TYR A 7 7.20 -7.16 -2.10
C TYR A 7 5.73 -6.97 -1.72
N ILE A 8 4.92 -6.43 -2.65
CA ILE A 8 3.47 -6.28 -2.44
C ILE A 8 2.81 -7.66 -2.21
N ARG A 9 3.22 -8.71 -2.94
CA ARG A 9 2.76 -10.11 -2.69
C ARG A 9 2.99 -10.53 -1.25
N ALA A 10 4.20 -10.33 -0.74
CA ALA A 10 4.56 -10.70 0.62
C ALA A 10 3.78 -9.88 1.68
N ILE A 11 3.55 -8.59 1.44
CA ILE A 11 2.69 -7.74 2.29
C ILE A 11 1.27 -8.29 2.36
N HIS A 12 0.72 -8.75 1.23
CA HIS A 12 -0.58 -9.42 1.14
C HIS A 12 -0.54 -10.91 1.56
N ARG A 13 0.52 -11.34 2.27
CA ARG A 13 0.71 -12.71 2.80
C ARG A 13 0.61 -13.79 1.73
N GLN A 14 1.04 -13.48 0.51
CA GLN A 14 1.10 -14.43 -0.58
C GLN A 14 2.52 -14.97 -0.76
N ALA A 15 2.59 -16.15 -1.40
CA ALA A 15 3.86 -16.72 -1.84
C ALA A 15 4.64 -15.70 -2.67
N SER A 16 5.87 -15.44 -2.23
CA SER A 16 6.76 -14.43 -2.80
C SER A 16 8.20 -14.88 -2.65
N PRO A 17 9.10 -14.54 -3.59
CA PRO A 17 10.53 -14.83 -3.46
C PRO A 17 11.24 -13.96 -2.39
N VAL A 18 10.56 -12.97 -1.80
CA VAL A 18 11.13 -12.11 -0.75
C VAL A 18 10.48 -12.41 0.60
N THR A 19 11.28 -12.36 1.66
CA THR A 19 10.84 -12.65 3.02
C THR A 19 10.59 -11.35 3.78
N LEU A 20 9.34 -11.13 4.19
CA LEU A 20 8.95 -10.06 5.11
C LEU A 20 9.44 -10.42 6.52
N THR A 21 10.21 -9.54 7.15
CA THR A 21 10.81 -9.77 8.48
C THR A 21 10.13 -8.97 9.58
N ARG A 22 9.66 -7.77 9.26
CA ARG A 22 8.97 -6.87 10.19
C ARG A 22 7.94 -6.05 9.44
N GLN A 23 6.86 -5.71 10.13
CA GLN A 23 5.85 -4.78 9.65
C GLN A 23 5.34 -3.95 10.82
N GLU A 24 5.20 -2.65 10.61
CA GLU A 24 4.69 -1.72 11.62
C GLU A 24 3.70 -0.77 10.97
N SER A 25 2.62 -0.51 11.68
CA SER A 25 1.53 0.35 11.22
C SER A 25 1.35 1.51 12.19
N GLU A 26 1.23 2.70 11.61
CA GLU A 26 0.92 3.95 12.29
C GLU A 26 -0.37 4.50 11.71
N HIS A 27 -1.19 5.10 12.57
CA HIS A 27 -2.44 5.72 12.18
C HIS A 27 -2.53 7.09 12.82
N TYR A 28 -3.00 8.06 12.05
CA TYR A 28 -3.33 9.38 12.56
C TYR A 28 -4.47 9.98 11.76
N SER A 29 -5.04 11.05 12.31
CA SER A 29 -6.10 11.80 11.65
C SER A 29 -5.78 13.28 11.70
N GLU A 30 -6.20 13.98 10.67
CA GLU A 30 -6.13 15.42 10.58
C GLU A 30 -7.44 15.97 10.05
N HIS A 31 -7.61 17.28 10.09
CA HIS A 31 -8.76 17.94 9.47
C HIS A 31 -8.27 18.71 8.25
N ASP A 32 -9.02 18.62 7.15
CA ASP A 32 -8.81 19.49 6.00
C ASP A 32 -9.34 20.92 6.28
N GLU A 33 -9.25 21.78 5.27
CA GLU A 33 -9.76 23.16 5.34
C GLU A 33 -11.29 23.24 5.57
N SER A 34 -12.03 22.19 5.19
CA SER A 34 -13.48 22.10 5.36
C SER A 34 -13.90 21.56 6.74
N GLY A 35 -12.93 21.11 7.55
CA GLY A 35 -13.16 20.44 8.83
C GLY A 35 -13.46 18.93 8.69
N THR A 36 -13.40 18.39 7.48
CA THR A 36 -13.53 16.96 7.19
C THR A 36 -12.33 16.22 7.78
N VAL A 37 -12.58 15.15 8.53
CA VAL A 37 -11.52 14.32 9.09
C VAL A 37 -10.91 13.48 7.97
N ILE A 38 -9.60 13.58 7.78
CA ILE A 38 -8.82 12.71 6.91
C ILE A 38 -8.14 11.66 7.77
N ARG A 39 -8.33 10.38 7.43
CA ARG A 39 -7.66 9.25 8.09
C ARG A 39 -6.45 8.82 7.29
N HIS A 40 -5.32 8.77 7.97
CA HIS A 40 -4.06 8.29 7.44
C HIS A 40 -3.68 6.96 8.08
N GLN A 41 -3.25 6.00 7.26
CA GLN A 41 -2.57 4.80 7.72
C GLN A 41 -1.26 4.64 6.96
N ILE A 42 -0.18 4.42 7.69
CA ILE A 42 1.15 4.18 7.14
C ILE A 42 1.62 2.82 7.64
N THR A 43 1.90 1.91 6.72
CA THR A 43 2.47 0.60 7.04
C THR A 43 3.87 0.51 6.44
N THR A 44 4.89 0.38 7.29
CA THR A 44 6.27 0.15 6.85
C THR A 44 6.61 -1.34 6.95
N SER A 45 7.19 -1.90 5.91
CA SER A 45 7.51 -3.32 5.77
C SER A 45 9.00 -3.47 5.46
N TRP A 46 9.71 -4.23 6.30
CA TRP A 46 11.12 -4.54 6.16
C TRP A 46 11.31 -5.97 5.66
N PHE A 47 12.24 -6.15 4.74
CA PHE A 47 12.53 -7.43 4.11
C PHE A 47 13.93 -7.92 4.42
N ALA A 48 14.11 -9.25 4.43
CA ALA A 48 15.38 -9.89 4.76
C ALA A 48 16.55 -9.48 3.83
N ASN A 49 16.25 -9.04 2.60
CA ASN A 49 17.23 -8.55 1.64
C ASN A 49 17.54 -7.05 1.79
N GLY A 50 17.14 -6.42 2.89
CA GLY A 50 17.42 -5.00 3.18
C GLY A 50 16.48 -4.00 2.50
N VAL A 51 15.49 -4.46 1.75
CA VAL A 51 14.49 -3.58 1.13
C VAL A 51 13.45 -3.14 2.15
N VAL A 52 13.02 -1.89 2.04
CA VAL A 52 11.97 -1.29 2.86
C VAL A 52 10.89 -0.71 1.95
N ILE A 53 9.66 -1.21 2.11
CA ILE A 53 8.47 -0.70 1.41
C ILE A 53 7.58 0.02 2.40
N ARG A 54 7.02 1.15 1.99
CA ARG A 54 5.97 1.85 2.72
C ARG A 54 4.69 1.81 1.92
N GLN A 55 3.63 1.31 2.55
CA GLN A 55 2.26 1.45 2.09
C GLN A 55 1.61 2.63 2.82
N GLN A 56 0.86 3.48 2.13
CA GLN A 56 0.08 4.55 2.75
C GLN A 56 -1.33 4.56 2.20
N THR A 57 -2.30 4.81 3.07
CA THR A 57 -3.68 5.11 2.69
C THR A 57 -4.11 6.44 3.29
N GLU A 58 -4.82 7.24 2.51
CA GLU A 58 -5.44 8.49 2.94
C GLU A 58 -6.91 8.48 2.48
N GLN A 59 -7.84 8.69 3.42
CA GLN A 59 -9.27 8.59 3.17
C GLN A 59 -10.05 9.60 3.99
N ASP A 60 -10.97 10.29 3.34
CA ASP A 60 -11.92 11.19 3.99
C ASP A 60 -12.95 10.40 4.81
N GLU A 61 -13.21 10.83 6.04
CA GLU A 61 -14.28 10.33 6.90
C GLU A 61 -15.62 11.01 6.56
N ALA A 62 -15.93 11.06 5.26
CA ALA A 62 -17.19 11.57 4.75
C ALA A 62 -18.07 10.40 4.26
N PRO A 63 -19.40 10.45 4.46
CA PRO A 63 -20.30 9.50 3.85
C PRO A 63 -20.18 9.55 2.32
N SER A 64 -19.75 8.46 1.69
CA SER A 64 -19.72 8.33 0.24
C SER A 64 -20.86 7.43 -0.24
N GLN A 65 -21.60 7.91 -1.24
CA GLN A 65 -22.60 7.10 -1.97
C GLN A 65 -21.99 6.32 -3.15
N GLN A 66 -20.69 6.48 -3.40
CA GLN A 66 -20.01 5.81 -4.48
C GLN A 66 -19.75 4.34 -4.12
N LEU A 67 -19.88 3.45 -5.12
CA LEU A 67 -19.52 2.04 -4.96
C LEU A 67 -18.04 1.84 -4.58
N CYS A 68 -17.18 2.75 -5.03
CA CYS A 68 -15.76 2.82 -4.71
C CYS A 68 -15.48 4.23 -4.21
N ALA A 69 -15.55 4.42 -2.89
CA ALA A 69 -15.15 5.68 -2.28
C ALA A 69 -13.69 6.01 -2.62
N GLU A 70 -13.40 7.31 -2.73
CA GLU A 70 -12.04 7.80 -2.92
C GLU A 70 -11.16 7.39 -1.73
N CYS A 71 -9.97 6.89 -2.04
CA CYS A 71 -8.96 6.50 -1.07
C CYS A 71 -7.62 6.46 -1.79
N TRP A 72 -6.69 7.31 -1.37
CA TRP A 72 -5.36 7.40 -1.97
C TRP A 72 -4.48 6.32 -1.39
N ILE A 73 -4.10 5.33 -2.20
CA ILE A 73 -3.32 4.16 -1.76
C ILE A 73 -2.00 4.14 -2.50
N SER A 74 -0.88 4.19 -1.79
CA SER A 74 0.45 4.14 -2.40
C SER A 74 1.32 3.02 -1.83
N TYR A 75 2.14 2.43 -2.68
CA TYR A 75 3.25 1.55 -2.32
C TYR A 75 4.54 2.18 -2.83
N ARG A 76 5.53 2.40 -1.95
CA ARG A 76 6.79 3.07 -2.30
C ARG A 76 7.99 2.35 -1.72
N VAL A 77 9.05 2.23 -2.53
CA VAL A 77 10.37 1.81 -2.06
C VAL A 77 10.99 2.99 -1.30
N ILE A 78 11.28 2.80 -0.01
CA ILE A 78 11.88 3.83 0.85
C ILE A 78 13.39 3.64 0.98
N ALA A 79 13.83 2.38 1.04
CA ALA A 79 15.24 2.02 1.03
C ALA A 79 15.44 0.71 0.29
N SER A 80 16.54 0.60 -0.46
CA SER A 80 16.88 -0.63 -1.16
C SER A 80 18.37 -0.69 -1.48
N PRO A 81 19.06 -1.82 -1.21
CA PRO A 81 20.43 -2.04 -1.67
C PRO A 81 20.51 -2.39 -3.17
N ILE A 82 19.37 -2.63 -3.82
CA ILE A 82 19.27 -3.05 -5.23
C ILE A 82 18.23 -2.20 -5.99
N PRO A 83 18.37 -1.98 -7.31
CA PRO A 83 17.34 -1.29 -8.07
C PRO A 83 16.02 -2.07 -8.07
N ILE A 84 14.90 -1.38 -7.81
CA ILE A 84 13.53 -1.91 -7.91
C ILE A 84 12.74 -1.02 -8.87
N THR A 85 12.16 -1.63 -9.90
CA THR A 85 11.39 -0.92 -10.93
C THR A 85 10.05 -1.60 -11.14
N PRO A 86 8.92 -0.87 -11.08
CA PRO A 86 8.83 0.54 -10.68
C PRO A 86 9.15 0.74 -9.19
N ALA A 87 9.60 1.94 -8.80
CA ALA A 87 9.88 2.28 -7.40
C ALA A 87 8.61 2.64 -6.60
N SER A 88 7.49 2.86 -7.28
CA SER A 88 6.21 3.17 -6.65
C SER A 88 5.00 2.71 -7.48
N LYS A 89 3.86 2.60 -6.80
CA LYS A 89 2.54 2.34 -7.38
C LYS A 89 1.49 3.15 -6.60
N LEU A 90 0.60 3.85 -7.29
CA LEU A 90 -0.47 4.66 -6.73
C LEU A 90 -1.83 4.19 -7.25
N PHE A 91 -2.85 4.26 -6.40
CA PHE A 91 -4.27 4.05 -6.70
C PHE A 91 -5.11 5.13 -6.02
N HIS A 92 -6.27 5.46 -6.59
CA HIS A 92 -7.17 6.50 -6.05
C HIS A 92 -8.43 5.92 -5.37
N ASN A 93 -8.54 4.59 -5.33
CA ASN A 93 -9.53 3.88 -4.54
C ASN A 93 -9.15 2.40 -4.41
N HIS A 94 -9.78 1.71 -3.45
CA HIS A 94 -9.58 0.27 -3.23
C HIS A 94 -9.99 -0.60 -4.43
N CYS A 95 -10.93 -0.16 -5.27
CA CYS A 95 -11.35 -0.95 -6.43
C CYS A 95 -10.23 -1.05 -7.49
N GLN A 96 -9.52 0.05 -7.76
CA GLN A 96 -8.36 0.07 -8.64
C GLN A 96 -7.24 -0.83 -8.09
N GLU A 97 -6.94 -0.73 -6.79
CA GLU A 97 -5.94 -1.56 -6.14
C GLU A 97 -6.31 -3.05 -6.24
N ARG A 98 -7.53 -3.43 -5.82
CA ARG A 98 -7.99 -4.82 -5.82
C ARG A 98 -8.01 -5.41 -7.22
N PHE A 99 -8.46 -4.66 -8.22
CA PHE A 99 -8.42 -5.10 -9.61
C PHE A 99 -6.99 -5.33 -10.07
N TRP A 100 -6.08 -4.40 -9.78
CA TRP A 100 -4.67 -4.55 -10.14
C TRP A 100 -4.04 -5.75 -9.45
N LEU A 101 -4.24 -5.92 -8.14
CA LEU A 101 -3.78 -7.10 -7.38
C LEU A 101 -4.29 -8.39 -8.03
N LYS A 102 -5.58 -8.46 -8.40
CA LYS A 102 -6.15 -9.62 -9.09
C LYS A 102 -5.47 -9.89 -10.43
N VAL A 103 -5.21 -8.86 -11.25
CA VAL A 103 -4.47 -9.00 -12.52
C VAL A 103 -3.05 -9.52 -12.29
N GLN A 104 -2.44 -9.16 -11.16
CA GLN A 104 -1.13 -9.67 -10.76
C GLN A 104 -1.20 -11.07 -10.14
N GLY A 105 -2.36 -11.73 -10.07
CA GLY A 105 -2.54 -13.03 -9.43
C GLY A 105 -2.45 -12.97 -7.90
N ILE A 106 -2.78 -11.81 -7.32
CA ILE A 106 -2.82 -11.56 -5.88
C ILE A 106 -4.27 -11.48 -5.42
N THR A 107 -4.59 -12.26 -4.41
CA THR A 107 -5.86 -12.28 -3.68
C THR A 107 -5.65 -11.46 -2.41
N PRO A 108 -6.19 -10.23 -2.34
CA PRO A 108 -6.16 -9.44 -1.12
C PRO A 108 -6.96 -10.16 -0.03
N GLN A 109 -6.47 -10.13 1.21
CA GLN A 109 -7.30 -10.54 2.35
C GLN A 109 -8.37 -9.45 2.54
N GLY A 110 -9.63 -9.87 2.56
CA GLY A 110 -10.80 -8.99 2.69
C GLY A 110 -10.97 -8.42 4.09
#